data_AF-A0A420DLY7-F1
#
_entry.id   AF-A0A420DLY7-F1
#
_cell.length_a   1.000
_cell.length_b   1.000
_cell.length_c   1.000
_cell.angle_alpha   90.00
_cell.angle_beta   90.00
_cell.angle_gamma   90.00
#
_symmetry.space_group_name_H-M   'P 1'
#
loop_
_entity.id
_entity.type
_entity.pdbx_description
1 polymer ?
#
loop_
_entity_poly.entity_id
_entity_poly.type
_entity_poly.pdbx_seq_one_letter_code
_entity_poly.pdbx_strand_id
1 'polypeptide(L)'
;MLKNITRNYFPWKLNLFTLYLYHQFKIKEMKRDKIIYYVATGLLTLLMLFSVSMYFFKHDDVATMFTAFGYPTYIIYPYAIAKLLGLFAIWNPNFKIIKEWAYAGFFFAFILAFFAHYMIGDGEQTGALIAFVLLIVSYIFNKRIN
;
A
#
# COMPACT_ATOMS: atom_id res chain seq x y z
N MET A 1 14.64 -14.33 -10.40
CA MET A 1 15.89 -15.07 -10.16
C MET A 1 16.28 -15.23 -8.68
N LEU A 2 15.61 -14.59 -7.69
CA LEU A 2 15.95 -14.73 -6.25
C LEU A 2 14.93 -15.51 -5.39
N LYS A 3 13.82 -16.01 -5.96
CA LYS A 3 12.80 -16.78 -5.20
C LYS A 3 13.15 -18.26 -4.94
N ASN A 4 14.27 -18.76 -5.48
CA ASN A 4 14.65 -20.18 -5.39
C ASN A 4 15.83 -20.47 -4.46
N ILE A 5 16.46 -19.48 -3.82
CA ILE A 5 17.69 -19.70 -3.05
C ILE A 5 17.41 -20.17 -1.61
N THR A 6 16.19 -19.99 -1.07
CA THR A 6 15.89 -20.34 0.33
C THR A 6 15.25 -21.71 0.54
N ARG A 7 14.92 -22.46 -0.53
CA ARG A 7 14.19 -23.74 -0.40
C ARG A 7 15.09 -24.96 -0.17
N ASN A 8 16.40 -24.83 -0.38
CA ASN A 8 17.36 -25.96 -0.38
C ASN A 8 18.38 -25.98 0.77
N TYR A 9 18.32 -25.05 1.73
CA TYR A 9 19.18 -25.08 2.92
C TYR A 9 18.43 -25.69 4.12
N PHE A 10 17.93 -26.91 3.97
CA PHE A 10 17.49 -27.72 5.12
C PHE A 10 18.62 -28.70 5.46
N PRO A 11 19.48 -28.40 6.45
CA PRO A 11 20.55 -29.30 6.83
C PRO A 11 19.94 -30.42 7.68
N TRP A 12 19.90 -31.65 7.16
CA TRP A 12 19.40 -32.85 7.84
C TRP A 12 20.23 -33.27 9.08
N LYS A 13 21.16 -32.42 9.53
CA LYS A 13 22.07 -32.60 10.67
C LYS A 13 21.93 -31.48 11.72
N LEU A 14 20.74 -30.93 11.91
CA LEU A 14 20.48 -30.00 13.02
C LEU A 14 20.01 -30.77 14.25
N ASN A 15 20.64 -30.51 15.40
CA ASN A 15 20.15 -31.04 16.67
C ASN A 15 18.84 -30.34 17.09
N LEU A 16 18.10 -30.93 18.03
CA LEU A 16 16.83 -30.40 18.52
C LEU A 16 16.93 -28.95 19.02
N PHE A 17 18.10 -28.55 19.54
CA PHE A 17 18.35 -27.19 19.99
C PHE A 17 18.40 -26.19 18.82
N THR A 18 19.11 -26.50 17.74
CA THR A 18 19.15 -25.64 16.56
C THR A 18 17.79 -25.57 15.86
N LEU A 19 17.04 -26.67 15.82
CA LEU A 19 15.68 -26.67 15.27
C LEU A 19 14.73 -25.79 16.11
N TYR A 20 14.85 -25.84 17.44
CA TYR A 20 14.09 -24.98 18.35
C TYR A 20 14.42 -23.50 18.13
N LEU A 21 15.70 -23.13 18.06
CA LEU A 21 16.12 -21.75 17.80
C LEU A 21 15.63 -21.26 16.43
N TYR A 22 15.72 -22.09 15.39
CA TYR A 22 15.18 -21.78 14.07
C TYR A 22 13.67 -21.50 14.12
N HIS A 23 12.89 -22.35 14.82
CA HIS A 23 11.46 -22.15 14.99
C HIS A 23 11.14 -20.86 15.75
N GLN A 24 11.84 -20.57 16.86
CA GLN A 24 11.64 -19.34 17.62
C GLN A 24 11.94 -18.09 16.78
N PHE A 25 13.04 -18.12 16.02
CA PHE A 25 13.41 -17.04 15.13
C PHE A 25 12.35 -16.81 14.04
N LYS A 26 11.92 -17.88 13.35
CA LYS A 26 10.90 -17.81 12.30
C LYS A 26 9.55 -17.30 12.81
N ILE A 27 9.12 -17.74 13.99
CA ILE A 27 7.88 -17.27 14.64
C ILE A 27 7.97 -15.77 14.96
N LYS A 28 9.11 -15.32 15.50
CA LYS A 28 9.33 -13.91 15.83
C LYS A 28 9.30 -13.02 14.58
N GLU A 29 9.93 -13.45 13.48
CA GLU A 29 9.87 -12.74 12.20
C GLU A 29 8.43 -12.63 11.67
N MET A 30 7.67 -13.73 11.68
CA MET A 30 6.26 -13.69 11.26
C MET A 30 5.40 -12.73 12.08
N LYS A 31 5.66 -12.61 13.40
CA LYS A 31 4.94 -11.64 14.26
C LYS A 31 5.31 -10.21 13.89
N ARG A 32 6.60 -9.92 13.71
CA ARG A 32 7.10 -8.59 13.29
C ARG A 32 6.52 -8.18 11.94
N ASP A 33 6.58 -9.07 10.96
CA ASP A 33 6.13 -8.80 9.59
C ASP A 33 4.64 -8.49 9.54
N LYS A 34 3.83 -9.20 10.34
CA LYS A 34 2.40 -8.89 10.51
C LYS A 34 2.18 -7.50 11.09
N ILE A 35 2.91 -7.13 12.15
CA ILE A 35 2.78 -5.80 12.76
C ILE A 35 3.11 -4.71 11.73
N ILE A 36 4.22 -4.86 11.00
CA ILE A 36 4.62 -3.87 9.99
C ILE A 36 3.58 -3.78 8.88
N TYR A 37 3.08 -4.92 8.39
CA TYR A 37 1.99 -4.95 7.40
C TYR A 37 0.76 -4.17 7.89
N TYR A 38 0.23 -4.49 9.06
CA TYR A 38 -1.01 -3.87 9.55
C TYR A 38 -0.82 -2.39 9.88
N VAL A 39 0.33 -1.99 10.42
CA VAL A 39 0.63 -0.57 10.67
C VAL A 39 0.73 0.20 9.36
N ALA A 40 1.50 -0.29 8.38
CA ALA A 40 1.65 0.38 7.08
C ALA A 40 0.30 0.45 6.33
N THR A 41 -0.45 -0.65 6.31
CA THR A 41 -1.78 -0.71 5.67
C THR A 41 -2.78 0.20 6.37
N GLY A 42 -2.76 0.24 7.72
CA GLY A 42 -3.62 1.10 8.52
C GLY A 42 -3.35 2.59 8.27
N LEU A 43 -2.08 3.01 8.30
CA LEU A 43 -1.69 4.39 8.00
C LEU A 43 -2.02 4.78 6.56
N LEU A 44 -1.76 3.90 5.59
CA LEU A 44 -2.17 4.11 4.20
C LEU A 44 -3.69 4.30 4.11
N THR A 45 -4.45 3.43 4.76
CA THR A 45 -5.92 3.49 4.76
C THR A 45 -6.41 4.80 5.36
N LEU A 46 -5.84 5.25 6.48
CA LEU A 46 -6.19 6.52 7.10
C LEU A 46 -5.94 7.70 6.16
N LEU A 47 -4.76 7.75 5.53
CA LEU A 47 -4.42 8.80 4.57
C LEU A 47 -5.37 8.78 3.37
N MET A 48 -5.69 7.60 2.85
CA MET A 48 -6.60 7.45 1.72
C MET A 48 -8.03 7.83 2.06
N LEU A 49 -8.52 7.47 3.25
CA LEU A 49 -9.85 7.88 3.72
C LEU A 49 -9.92 9.38 3.95
N PHE A 50 -8.85 10.00 4.45
CA PHE A 50 -8.75 11.46 4.53
C PHE A 50 -8.80 12.12 3.14
N SER A 51 -8.06 11.58 2.16
CA SER A 51 -8.13 12.07 0.77
C SER A 51 -9.53 11.92 0.18
N VAL A 52 -10.18 10.77 0.38
CA VAL A 52 -11.54 10.51 -0.13
C VAL A 52 -12.57 11.39 0.57
N SER A 53 -12.45 11.64 1.88
CA SER A 53 -13.39 12.49 2.61
C SER A 53 -13.39 13.91 2.05
N MET A 54 -12.23 14.45 1.67
CA MET A 54 -12.13 15.75 1.00
C MET A 54 -12.92 15.78 -0.32
N TYR A 55 -12.96 14.68 -1.08
CA TYR A 55 -13.67 14.64 -2.37
C TYR A 55 -15.19 14.74 -2.18
N PHE A 56 -15.71 14.25 -1.06
CA PHE A 56 -17.14 14.26 -0.73
C PHE A 56 -17.57 15.50 0.06
N PHE A 57 -16.76 15.96 1.01
CA PHE A 57 -17.13 17.06 1.91
C PHE A 57 -16.60 18.43 1.48
N LYS A 58 -15.56 18.48 0.64
CA LYS A 58 -14.94 19.71 0.14
C LYS A 58 -14.79 19.66 -1.38
N HIS A 59 -15.90 19.33 -2.05
CA HIS A 59 -15.90 19.10 -3.49
C HIS A 59 -15.39 20.32 -4.28
N ASP A 60 -15.77 21.54 -3.91
CA ASP A 60 -15.40 22.76 -4.63
C ASP A 60 -13.88 23.04 -4.56
N ASP A 61 -13.26 22.82 -3.39
CA ASP A 61 -11.81 22.93 -3.21
C ASP A 61 -11.08 21.91 -4.10
N VAL A 62 -11.56 20.66 -4.09
CA VAL A 62 -11.00 19.56 -4.91
C VAL A 62 -11.23 19.82 -6.40
N ALA A 63 -12.38 20.37 -6.81
CA ALA A 63 -12.68 20.71 -8.18
C ALA A 63 -11.74 21.80 -8.71
N THR A 64 -11.43 22.80 -7.88
CA THR A 64 -10.44 23.84 -8.20
C THR A 64 -9.05 23.22 -8.40
N MET A 65 -8.63 22.34 -7.50
CA MET A 65 -7.36 21.60 -7.59
C MET A 65 -7.29 20.72 -8.85
N PHE A 66 -8.33 19.94 -9.14
CA PHE A 66 -8.38 19.08 -10.33
C PHE A 66 -8.36 19.90 -11.63
N THR A 67 -9.03 21.05 -11.65
CA THR A 67 -8.98 21.96 -12.80
C THR A 67 -7.57 22.53 -12.97
N ALA A 68 -6.87 22.86 -11.87
CA ALA A 68 -5.47 23.29 -11.92
C ALA A 68 -4.53 22.18 -12.45
N PHE A 69 -4.82 20.91 -12.16
CA PHE A 69 -4.13 19.77 -12.78
C PHE A 69 -4.45 19.59 -14.27
N GLY A 70 -5.45 20.28 -14.81
CA GLY A 70 -5.93 20.09 -16.18
C GLY A 70 -6.90 18.92 -16.33
N TYR A 71 -7.48 18.44 -15.23
CA TYR A 71 -8.45 17.33 -15.23
C TYR A 71 -9.90 17.82 -15.19
N PRO A 72 -10.82 17.12 -15.90
CA PRO A 72 -12.23 17.44 -15.81
C PRO A 72 -12.82 16.99 -14.47
N THR A 73 -13.70 17.80 -13.88
CA THR A 73 -14.20 17.59 -12.51
C THR A 73 -15.10 16.36 -12.34
N TYR A 74 -15.71 15.84 -13.41
CA TYR A 74 -16.56 14.65 -13.33
C TYR A 74 -15.80 13.39 -12.87
N ILE A 75 -14.47 13.36 -12.97
CA ILE A 75 -13.66 12.20 -12.55
C ILE A 75 -13.48 12.11 -11.03
N ILE A 76 -13.78 13.16 -10.28
CA ILE A 76 -13.52 13.24 -8.83
C ILE A 76 -14.22 12.08 -8.10
N TYR A 77 -15.53 11.92 -8.28
CA TYR A 77 -16.28 10.85 -7.60
C TYR A 77 -15.95 9.44 -8.10
N PRO A 78 -15.88 9.15 -9.42
CA PRO A 78 -15.38 7.87 -9.91
C PRO A 78 -14.02 7.48 -9.32
N TYR A 79 -13.10 8.44 -9.22
CA TYR A 79 -11.77 8.20 -8.66
C TYR A 79 -11.82 7.98 -7.14
N ALA A 80 -12.66 8.72 -6.40
CA ALA A 80 -12.91 8.46 -4.98
C ALA A 80 -13.42 7.04 -4.73
N ILE A 81 -14.40 6.59 -5.52
CA ILE A 81 -14.97 5.25 -5.43
C ILE A 81 -13.90 4.19 -5.75
N ALA A 82 -13.09 4.41 -6.79
CA ALA A 82 -11.98 3.51 -7.13
C ALA A 82 -10.97 3.37 -5.98
N LYS A 83 -10.63 4.48 -5.28
CA LYS A 83 -9.79 4.44 -4.08
C LYS A 83 -10.41 3.57 -2.97
N LEU A 84 -11.71 3.71 -2.70
CA LEU A 84 -12.40 2.90 -1.69
C LEU A 84 -12.42 1.40 -2.05
N LEU A 85 -12.69 1.06 -3.31
CA LEU A 85 -12.64 -0.32 -3.80
C LEU A 85 -11.23 -0.90 -3.71
N GLY A 86 -10.21 -0.11 -4.04
CA GLY A 86 -8.81 -0.50 -3.89
C GLY A 86 -8.45 -0.81 -2.43
N LEU A 87 -8.86 0.04 -1.48
CA LEU A 87 -8.64 -0.21 -0.05
C LEU A 87 -9.34 -1.49 0.41
N PHE A 88 -10.60 -1.68 0.02
CA PHE A 88 -11.35 -2.90 0.34
C PHE A 88 -10.63 -4.16 -0.17
N ALA A 89 -10.08 -4.10 -1.38
CA ALA A 89 -9.32 -5.21 -1.97
C ALA A 89 -8.00 -5.49 -1.23
N ILE A 90 -7.28 -4.46 -0.76
CA ILE A 90 -6.05 -4.63 0.01
C ILE A 90 -6.31 -5.35 1.34
N TRP A 91 -7.37 -4.97 2.05
CA TRP A 91 -7.72 -5.55 3.35
C TRP A 91 -8.24 -6.99 3.24
N ASN A 92 -8.87 -7.37 2.13
CA ASN A 92 -9.42 -8.71 1.98
C ASN A 92 -8.32 -9.77 1.73
N PRO A 93 -8.13 -10.77 2.62
CA PRO A 93 -7.10 -11.80 2.43
C PRO A 93 -7.40 -12.77 1.28
N ASN A 94 -8.66 -12.91 0.87
CA ASN A 94 -9.08 -13.90 -0.14
C ASN A 94 -8.80 -13.43 -1.58
N PHE A 95 -8.60 -12.13 -1.78
CA PHE A 95 -8.52 -11.50 -3.10
C PHE A 95 -7.11 -11.50 -3.68
N LYS A 96 -6.57 -12.67 -4.03
CA LYS A 96 -5.17 -12.77 -4.52
C LYS A 96 -4.88 -11.89 -5.75
N ILE A 97 -5.72 -11.94 -6.78
CA ILE A 97 -5.49 -11.18 -8.04
C ILE A 97 -5.93 -9.73 -7.90
N ILE A 98 -7.15 -9.50 -7.39
CA ILE A 98 -7.71 -8.15 -7.25
C ILE A 98 -6.85 -7.29 -6.32
N LYS A 99 -6.23 -7.87 -5.28
CA LYS A 99 -5.28 -7.18 -4.42
C LYS A 99 -4.04 -6.71 -5.19
N GLU A 100 -3.50 -7.50 -6.11
CA GLU A 100 -2.38 -7.06 -6.95
C GLU A 100 -2.80 -5.90 -7.86
N TRP A 101 -4.02 -5.94 -8.41
CA TRP A 101 -4.56 -4.82 -9.19
C TRP A 101 -4.73 -3.56 -8.36
N ALA A 102 -5.22 -3.69 -7.12
CA ALA A 102 -5.34 -2.57 -6.20
C ALA A 102 -3.97 -1.96 -5.87
N TYR A 103 -2.97 -2.79 -5.56
CA TYR A 103 -1.60 -2.32 -5.34
C TYR A 103 -1.01 -1.63 -6.58
N ALA A 104 -1.20 -2.18 -7.78
CA ALA A 104 -0.73 -1.57 -9.01
C ALA A 104 -1.45 -0.24 -9.30
N GLY A 105 -2.78 -0.19 -9.11
CA GLY A 105 -3.58 1.01 -9.30
C GLY A 105 -3.14 2.14 -8.38
N PHE A 106 -2.95 1.86 -7.09
CA PHE A 106 -2.41 2.83 -6.14
C PHE A 106 -0.97 3.25 -6.45
N PHE A 107 -0.13 2.31 -6.91
CA PHE A 107 1.25 2.61 -7.26
C PHE A 107 1.33 3.70 -8.34
N PHE A 108 0.59 3.52 -9.43
CA PHE A 108 0.55 4.53 -10.50
C PHE A 108 -0.17 5.80 -10.05
N ALA A 109 -1.27 5.68 -9.31
CA ALA A 109 -2.00 6.82 -8.76
C ALA A 109 -1.12 7.75 -7.92
N PHE A 110 -0.26 7.21 -7.05
CA PHE A 110 0.61 8.02 -6.19
C PHE A 110 1.78 8.65 -6.95
N ILE A 111 2.35 7.97 -7.94
CA ILE A 111 3.36 8.57 -8.81
C ILE A 111 2.75 9.76 -9.58
N LEU A 112 1.58 9.56 -10.19
CA LEU A 112 0.91 10.61 -10.95
C LEU A 112 0.48 11.77 -10.05
N ALA A 113 -0.05 11.48 -8.86
CA ALA A 113 -0.41 12.52 -7.88
C ALA A 113 0.82 13.32 -7.43
N PHE A 114 1.96 12.68 -7.17
CA PHE A 114 3.20 13.37 -6.80
C PHE A 114 3.58 14.41 -7.87
N PHE A 115 3.60 14.01 -9.15
CA PHE A 115 3.94 14.92 -10.22
C PHE A 115 2.88 16.01 -10.42
N ALA A 116 1.59 15.70 -10.30
CA ALA A 116 0.52 16.69 -10.41
C ALA A 116 0.68 17.82 -9.38
N HIS A 117 0.85 17.47 -8.09
CA HIS A 117 1.09 18.43 -7.02
C HIS A 117 2.41 19.19 -7.19
N TYR A 118 3.49 18.50 -7.57
CA TYR A 118 4.79 19.12 -7.81
C TYR A 118 4.75 20.14 -8.95
N MET A 119 4.02 19.86 -10.03
CA MET A 119 3.93 20.73 -11.20
C MET A 119 3.10 21.99 -10.95
N ILE A 120 2.05 21.92 -10.13
CA ILE A 120 1.26 23.11 -9.77
C ILE A 120 1.82 23.87 -8.57
N GLY A 121 2.78 23.29 -7.85
CA GLY A 121 3.52 23.95 -6.77
C GLY A 121 2.69 24.20 -5.51
N ASP A 122 1.70 23.35 -5.22
CA ASP A 122 0.80 23.49 -4.07
C ASP A 122 1.38 22.98 -2.74
N GLY A 123 2.51 22.26 -2.79
CA GLY A 123 3.18 21.72 -1.61
C GLY A 123 2.63 20.38 -1.11
N GLU A 124 1.62 19.81 -1.77
CA GLU A 124 0.96 18.57 -1.32
C GLU A 124 1.64 17.28 -1.83
N GLN A 125 2.72 17.38 -2.62
CA GLN A 125 3.46 16.23 -3.15
C GLN A 125 4.01 15.30 -2.06
N THR A 126 4.27 15.83 -0.86
CA THR A 126 4.73 15.06 0.30
C THR A 126 3.69 14.02 0.74
N GLY A 127 2.39 14.35 0.65
CA GLY A 127 1.30 13.43 0.98
C GLY A 127 1.29 12.21 0.03
N ALA A 128 1.47 12.46 -1.27
CA ALA A 128 1.59 11.41 -2.27
C ALA A 128 2.83 10.53 -2.05
N LEU A 129 3.97 11.13 -1.69
CA LEU A 129 5.21 10.40 -1.40
C LEU A 129 5.07 9.50 -0.17
N ILE A 130 4.45 10.00 0.91
CA ILE A 130 4.18 9.20 2.12
C ILE A 130 3.26 8.02 1.79
N ALA A 131 2.17 8.28 1.05
CA ALA A 131 1.25 7.22 0.61
C ALA A 131 1.97 6.16 -0.22
N PHE A 132 2.86 6.57 -1.12
CA PHE A 132 3.67 5.68 -1.93
C PHE A 132 4.60 4.78 -1.09
N VAL A 133 5.34 5.35 -0.14
CA VAL A 133 6.21 4.58 0.76
C VAL A 133 5.39 3.58 1.58
N LEU A 134 4.27 4.01 2.16
CA LEU A 134 3.37 3.13 2.91
C LEU A 134 2.83 1.98 2.05
N LEU A 135 2.47 2.25 0.79
CA LEU A 135 2.02 1.24 -0.16
C LEU A 135 3.10 0.19 -0.45
N ILE A 136 4.34 0.61 -0.70
CA ILE A 136 5.46 -0.31 -0.97
C ILE A 136 5.74 -1.17 0.26
N VAL A 137 5.79 -0.58 1.45
CA VAL A 137 5.97 -1.33 2.70
C VAL A 137 4.81 -2.32 2.90
N SER A 138 3.57 -1.87 2.75
CA SER A 138 2.38 -2.72 2.83
C SER A 138 2.48 -3.91 1.87
N TYR A 139 2.85 -3.66 0.61
CA TYR A 139 2.97 -4.70 -0.42
C TYR A 139 4.05 -5.74 -0.06
N ILE A 140 5.25 -5.28 0.30
CA ILE A 140 6.39 -6.15 0.62
C ILE A 140 6.04 -7.06 1.80
N PHE A 141 5.45 -6.50 2.87
CA PHE A 141 5.12 -7.29 4.05
C PHE A 141 3.87 -8.16 3.83
N ASN A 142 2.89 -7.74 3.02
CA ASN A 142 1.79 -8.58 2.58
C ASN A 142 2.27 -9.86 1.87
N LYS A 143 3.35 -9.77 1.07
CA LYS A 143 3.98 -10.93 0.39
C LYS A 143 4.84 -11.80 1.30
N ARG A 144 5.25 -11.29 2.47
CA ARG A 144 6.02 -12.07 3.45
C ARG A 144 5.12 -12.89 4.37
N ILE A 145 3.91 -12.37 4.66
CA ILE A 145 2.96 -13.03 5.58
C ILE A 145 1.99 -14.00 4.89
N ASN A 146 1.85 -13.95 3.55
CA ASN A 146 0.97 -14.79 2.73
C ASN A 146 1.77 -15.58 1.70
#